data_AF-A0AAU4VYR5-F1
#
_entry.id   AF-A0AAU4VYR5-F1
#
_cell.length_a   1.000
_cell.length_b   1.000
_cell.length_c   1.000
_cell.angle_alpha   90.00
_cell.angle_beta   90.00
_cell.angle_gamma   90.00
#
_symmetry.space_group_name_H-M   'P 1'
#
loop_
_entity.id
_entity.type
_entity.pdbx_description
1 polymer ?
#
loop_
_entity_poly.entity_id
_entity_poly.type
_entity_poly.pdbx_seq_one_letter_code
_entity_poly.pdbx_strand_id
1 'polypeptide(L)'
;MPLIRRSRASVLCFAVVAALLAFTAFSFYRGAAPGLLPERSWGAWRHEEVAHWSAHVRVNNWTHAAEADLHMGKAEDISLRAYGKTARDTSTMGDITFTLTPDGKLTAADGHRGGS
;
A
#
# COMPACT_ATOMS: atom_id res chain seq x y z
N MET A 1 -20.22 -0.85 -51.84
CA MET A 1 -20.41 -1.04 -50.38
C MET A 1 -19.06 -1.33 -49.72
N PRO A 2 -18.45 -0.42 -48.93
CA PRO A 2 -17.23 -0.73 -48.19
C PRO A 2 -17.56 -0.96 -46.70
N LEU A 3 -17.85 -2.21 -46.32
CA LEU A 3 -18.09 -2.61 -44.93
C LEU A 3 -16.83 -3.11 -44.20
N ILE A 4 -15.69 -3.20 -44.89
CA ILE A 4 -14.48 -3.87 -44.37
C ILE A 4 -13.58 -2.92 -43.55
N ARG A 5 -13.80 -1.61 -43.59
CA ARG A 5 -12.91 -0.64 -42.89
C ARG A 5 -13.24 -0.42 -41.41
N ARG A 6 -14.43 -0.85 -40.95
CA ARG A 6 -14.87 -0.67 -39.55
C ARG A 6 -14.27 -1.68 -38.58
N SER A 7 -13.97 -2.91 -39.01
CA SER A 7 -13.50 -3.95 -38.09
C SER A 7 -12.10 -3.66 -37.52
N ARG A 8 -11.17 -3.17 -38.36
CA ARG A 8 -9.80 -2.88 -37.94
C ARG A 8 -9.72 -1.72 -36.94
N ALA A 9 -10.53 -0.68 -37.12
CA ALA A 9 -10.60 0.44 -36.20
C ALA A 9 -11.21 0.02 -34.85
N SER A 10 -12.27 -0.79 -34.85
CA SER A 10 -12.83 -1.35 -33.62
C SER A 10 -11.83 -2.24 -32.90
N VAL A 11 -11.12 -3.14 -33.59
CA VAL A 11 -10.11 -4.03 -32.98
C VAL A 11 -8.97 -3.23 -32.36
N LEU A 12 -8.50 -2.16 -33.03
CA LEU A 12 -7.49 -1.25 -32.47
C LEU A 12 -8.00 -0.54 -31.21
N CYS A 13 -9.22 -0.02 -31.22
CA CYS A 13 -9.82 0.60 -30.04
C CYS A 13 -9.95 -0.41 -28.88
N PHE A 14 -10.42 -1.63 -29.15
CA PHE A 14 -10.49 -2.68 -28.14
C PHE A 14 -9.12 -3.06 -27.58
N ALA A 15 -8.10 -3.18 -28.44
CA ALA A 15 -6.74 -3.48 -28.02
C ALA A 15 -6.14 -2.36 -27.15
N VAL A 16 -6.38 -1.09 -27.50
CA VAL A 16 -5.94 0.06 -26.70
C VAL A 16 -6.63 0.08 -25.34
N VAL A 17 -7.96 -0.12 -25.31
CA VAL A 17 -8.71 -0.18 -24.05
C VAL A 17 -8.22 -1.34 -23.19
N ALA A 18 -8.01 -2.53 -23.76
CA ALA A 18 -7.48 -3.68 -23.04
C ALA A 18 -6.06 -3.42 -22.49
N ALA A 19 -5.19 -2.78 -23.28
CA ALA A 19 -3.84 -2.42 -22.85
C ALA A 19 -3.87 -1.40 -21.69
N LEU A 20 -4.76 -0.40 -21.74
CA LEU A 20 -4.95 0.57 -20.66
C LEU A 20 -5.50 -0.10 -19.39
N LEU A 21 -6.45 -1.03 -19.52
CA LEU A 21 -6.95 -1.82 -18.39
C LEU A 21 -5.86 -2.71 -17.78
N ALA A 22 -5.05 -3.36 -18.62
CA ALA A 22 -3.92 -4.14 -18.14
C ALA A 22 -2.87 -3.27 -17.45
N PHE A 23 -2.57 -2.08 -18.00
CA PHE A 23 -1.61 -1.15 -17.42
C PHE A 23 -2.08 -0.56 -16.10
N THR A 24 -3.37 -0.19 -16.01
CA THR A 24 -3.97 0.29 -14.76
C THR A 24 -4.01 -0.83 -13.72
N ALA A 25 -4.49 -2.03 -14.06
CA ALA A 25 -4.47 -3.20 -13.17
C ALA A 25 -3.04 -3.50 -12.68
N PHE A 26 -2.04 -3.43 -13.57
CA PHE A 26 -0.64 -3.62 -13.22
C PHE A 26 -0.11 -2.50 -12.31
N SER A 27 -0.49 -1.25 -12.55
CA SER A 27 -0.11 -0.11 -11.70
C SER A 27 -0.72 -0.21 -10.30
N PHE A 28 -1.97 -0.66 -10.19
CA PHE A 28 -2.61 -0.99 -8.92
C PHE A 28 -1.91 -2.14 -8.21
N TYR A 29 -1.59 -3.22 -8.92
CA TYR A 29 -0.85 -4.35 -8.37
C TYR A 29 0.54 -3.93 -7.85
N ARG A 30 1.17 -2.95 -8.50
CA ARG A 30 2.45 -2.36 -8.05
C ARG A 30 2.30 -1.31 -6.94
N GLY A 31 1.09 -0.96 -6.51
CA GLY A 31 0.86 0.01 -5.45
C GLY A 31 1.05 1.48 -5.85
N ALA A 32 1.05 1.80 -7.16
CA ALA A 32 1.28 3.17 -7.65
C ALA A 32 0.07 4.11 -7.45
N ALA A 33 -1.06 3.61 -6.96
CA ALA A 33 -2.29 4.37 -6.72
C ALA A 33 -2.85 4.08 -5.31
N PRO A 34 -2.20 4.58 -4.26
CA PRO A 34 -2.48 4.24 -2.87
C PRO A 34 -3.88 4.63 -2.35
N GLY A 35 -4.45 5.72 -2.89
CA GLY A 35 -5.74 6.26 -2.44
C GLY A 35 -6.99 5.69 -3.13
N LEU A 36 -6.85 4.62 -3.92
CA LEU A 36 -7.92 4.09 -4.77
C LEU A 36 -8.32 2.65 -4.42
N LEU A 37 -7.79 2.09 -3.33
CA LEU A 37 -8.16 0.75 -2.88
C LEU A 37 -9.55 0.78 -2.25
N PRO A 38 -10.50 -0.06 -2.71
CA PRO A 38 -11.84 -0.12 -2.13
C PRO A 38 -11.78 -0.56 -0.66
N GLU A 39 -12.63 0.00 0.21
CA GLU A 39 -12.60 -0.34 1.64
C GLU A 39 -12.78 -1.84 1.90
N ARG A 40 -13.66 -2.50 1.13
CA ARG A 40 -13.90 -3.95 1.18
C ARG A 40 -12.68 -4.82 0.84
N SER A 41 -11.63 -4.26 0.25
CA SER A 41 -10.41 -4.99 -0.09
C SER A 41 -9.47 -5.13 1.12
N TRP A 42 -9.69 -4.35 2.18
CA TRP A 42 -8.89 -4.41 3.40
C TRP A 42 -9.35 -5.53 4.34
N GLY A 43 -8.38 -6.18 4.97
CA GLY A 43 -8.62 -7.09 6.08
C GLY A 43 -9.02 -6.34 7.36
N ALA A 44 -9.39 -7.11 8.37
CA ALA A 44 -9.67 -6.57 9.69
C ALA A 44 -8.41 -5.89 10.27
N TRP A 45 -8.62 -4.81 11.01
CA TRP A 45 -7.58 -4.24 11.86
C TRP A 45 -7.19 -5.27 12.93
N ARG A 46 -5.89 -5.51 13.04
CA ARG A 46 -5.30 -6.26 14.14
C ARG A 46 -4.55 -5.31 15.05
N HIS A 47 -4.65 -5.54 16.34
CA HIS A 47 -3.96 -4.77 17.34
C HIS A 47 -2.64 -5.47 17.71
N GLU A 48 -1.56 -4.71 17.80
CA GLU A 48 -0.24 -5.16 18.25
C GLU A 48 0.46 -4.05 19.03
N GLU A 49 1.39 -4.41 19.91
CA GLU A 49 2.21 -3.46 20.65
C GLU A 49 3.63 -3.46 20.09
N VAL A 50 4.17 -2.29 19.74
CA VAL A 50 5.51 -2.13 19.18
C VAL A 50 6.22 -0.98 19.90
N ALA A 51 7.33 -1.27 20.57
CA ALA A 51 8.12 -0.28 21.32
C ALA A 51 7.29 0.58 22.31
N HIS A 52 6.34 -0.04 23.01
CA HIS A 52 5.37 0.62 23.92
C HIS A 52 4.31 1.49 23.24
N TRP A 53 4.24 1.47 21.91
CA TRP A 53 3.16 2.09 21.15
C TRP A 53 2.06 1.05 20.89
N SER A 54 0.82 1.50 21.01
CA SER A 54 -0.35 0.75 20.56
C SER A 54 -0.46 0.90 19.04
N ALA A 55 -0.33 -0.18 18.29
CA ALA A 55 -0.46 -0.17 16.84
C ALA A 55 -1.71 -0.94 16.38
N HIS A 56 -2.43 -0.36 15.43
CA HIS A 56 -3.46 -1.04 14.66
C HIS A 56 -2.93 -1.21 13.25
N VAL A 57 -2.84 -2.45 12.79
CA VAL A 57 -2.34 -2.78 11.45
C VAL A 57 -3.44 -3.47 10.66
N ARG A 58 -3.57 -3.16 9.37
CA ARG A 58 -4.39 -3.94 8.45
C ARG A 58 -3.64 -4.17 7.15
N VAL A 59 -3.95 -5.28 6.51
CA VAL A 59 -3.35 -5.69 5.24
C VAL A 59 -4.44 -5.80 4.19
N ASN A 60 -4.14 -5.40 2.96
CA ASN A 60 -5.03 -5.55 1.85
C ASN A 60 -5.07 -7.01 1.38
N ASN A 61 -6.27 -7.52 1.12
CA ASN A 61 -6.47 -8.91 0.68
C ASN A 61 -6.30 -9.09 -0.83
N TRP A 62 -6.31 -7.99 -1.61
CA TRP A 62 -6.29 -8.03 -3.08
C TRP A 62 -4.94 -7.63 -3.65
N THR A 63 -4.19 -6.78 -2.94
CA THR A 63 -2.90 -6.25 -3.37
C THR A 63 -1.87 -6.34 -2.24
N HIS A 64 -0.59 -6.12 -2.58
CA HIS A 64 0.45 -5.99 -1.57
C HIS A 64 0.36 -4.59 -1.00
N ALA A 65 -0.40 -4.41 0.07
CA ALA A 65 -0.56 -3.13 0.73
C ALA A 65 -0.88 -3.32 2.21
N ALA A 66 -0.34 -2.44 3.05
CA ALA A 66 -0.65 -2.40 4.47
C ALA A 66 -0.76 -0.95 4.97
N GLU A 67 -1.58 -0.78 5.99
CA GLU A 67 -1.73 0.47 6.74
C GLU A 67 -1.52 0.18 8.22
N ALA A 68 -0.86 1.10 8.91
CA ALA A 68 -0.68 1.03 10.35
C ALA A 68 -0.94 2.40 10.98
N ASP A 69 -1.73 2.41 12.04
CA ASP A 69 -1.94 3.57 12.91
C ASP A 69 -1.33 3.26 14.27
N LEU A 70 -0.32 4.05 14.65
CA LEU A 70 0.41 3.92 15.91
C LEU A 70 -0.01 5.05 16.85
N HIS A 71 -0.24 4.71 18.10
CA HIS A 71 -0.69 5.62 19.15
C HIS A 71 0.19 5.53 20.38
N MET A 72 0.65 6.66 20.88
CA MET A 72 1.27 6.80 22.20
C MET A 72 0.45 7.77 23.06
N GLY A 73 -0.13 7.24 24.13
CA GLY A 73 -0.99 8.01 25.02
C GLY A 73 -2.19 8.63 24.29
N LYS A 74 -2.49 9.90 24.57
CA LYS A 74 -3.65 10.62 24.00
C LYS A 74 -3.30 11.65 22.92
N ALA A 75 -2.02 11.77 22.55
CA ALA A 75 -1.54 12.94 21.82
C ALA A 75 -0.66 12.63 20.60
N GLU A 76 -0.12 11.42 20.50
CA GLU A 76 0.83 11.09 19.44
C GLU A 76 0.27 9.98 18.56
N ASP A 77 -0.07 10.35 17.33
CA ASP A 77 -0.57 9.46 16.30
C ASP A 77 0.37 9.48 15.08
N ILE A 78 0.77 8.30 14.61
CA ILE A 78 1.56 8.12 13.40
C ILE A 78 0.79 7.16 12.49
N SER A 79 0.54 7.58 11.25
CA SER A 79 0.02 6.69 10.22
C SER A 79 1.13 6.32 9.23
N LEU A 80 1.30 5.03 8.99
CA LEU A 80 2.20 4.48 7.98
C LEU A 80 1.41 3.74 6.90
N ARG A 81 1.86 3.85 5.65
CA ARG A 81 1.18 3.25 4.50
C ARG A 81 2.17 2.68 3.48
N ALA A 82 2.25 1.36 3.42
CA ALA A 82 3.17 0.65 2.53
C ALA A 82 2.40 0.04 1.35
N TYR A 83 2.52 0.63 0.16
CA TYR A 83 1.79 0.21 -1.04
C TYR A 83 2.69 -0.34 -2.14
N GLY A 84 2.40 -1.55 -2.60
CA GLY A 84 3.15 -2.26 -3.63
C GLY A 84 4.08 -3.31 -3.04
N LYS A 85 4.60 -4.21 -3.89
CA LYS A 85 5.30 -5.43 -3.44
C LYS A 85 6.51 -5.19 -2.52
N THR A 86 7.21 -4.07 -2.68
CA THR A 86 8.48 -3.79 -1.98
C THR A 86 8.52 -2.43 -1.29
N ALA A 87 7.42 -1.67 -1.34
CA ALA A 87 7.39 -0.36 -0.71
C ALA A 87 7.44 -0.52 0.80
N ARG A 88 8.25 0.32 1.45
CA ARG A 88 8.25 0.41 2.91
C ARG A 88 7.93 1.85 3.25
N ASP A 89 7.18 2.04 4.31
CA ASP A 89 6.95 3.36 4.86
C ASP A 89 7.58 3.46 6.23
N THR A 90 8.22 4.60 6.48
CA THR A 90 9.02 4.82 7.68
C THR A 90 8.71 6.17 8.27
N SER A 91 8.47 6.20 9.57
CA SER A 91 8.31 7.45 10.32
C SER A 91 9.14 7.37 11.58
N THR A 92 9.72 8.50 11.97
CA THR A 92 10.58 8.59 13.17
C THR A 92 9.92 9.51 14.17
N MET A 93 9.80 9.05 15.42
CA MET A 93 9.33 9.83 16.54
C MET A 93 10.32 9.71 17.69
N GLY A 94 10.88 10.84 18.12
CA GLY A 94 12.03 10.84 19.03
C GLY A 94 13.17 10.00 18.45
N ASP A 95 13.66 9.05 19.24
CA ASP A 95 14.73 8.12 18.84
C ASP A 95 14.21 6.81 18.23
N ILE A 96 12.90 6.68 17.96
CA ILE A 96 12.33 5.43 17.44
C ILE A 96 11.95 5.62 15.97
N THR A 97 12.51 4.79 15.09
CA THR A 97 12.09 4.68 13.69
C THR A 97 11.17 3.49 13.52
N PHE A 98 9.91 3.77 13.18
CA PHE A 98 8.93 2.77 12.78
C PHE A 98 9.05 2.48 11.29
N THR A 99 8.94 1.20 10.93
CA THR A 99 8.93 0.73 9.54
C THR A 99 7.78 -0.23 9.33
N LEU A 100 6.93 0.07 8.35
CA LEU A 100 5.85 -0.79 7.88
C LEU A 100 6.20 -1.38 6.52
N THR A 101 5.96 -2.67 6.35
CA THR A 101 6.06 -3.39 5.07
C THR A 101 4.68 -3.72 4.49
N PRO A 102 4.57 -4.07 3.19
CA PRO A 102 3.29 -4.30 2.51
C PRO A 102 2.55 -5.57 2.95
N ASP A 103 3.24 -6.51 3.58
CA ASP A 103 2.68 -7.69 4.25
C ASP A 103 2.18 -7.36 5.68
N GLY A 104 2.28 -6.09 6.08
CA GLY A 104 1.85 -5.59 7.37
C GLY A 104 2.85 -5.84 8.48
N LYS A 105 4.11 -6.18 8.21
CA LYS A 105 5.09 -6.29 9.29
C LYS A 105 5.46 -4.87 9.75
N LEU A 106 5.10 -4.56 10.99
CA LEU A 106 5.52 -3.34 11.67
C LEU A 106 6.74 -3.63 12.54
N THR A 107 7.73 -2.77 12.48
CA THR A 107 8.94 -2.87 13.31
C THR A 107 9.32 -1.50 13.83
N ALA A 108 9.97 -1.47 15.00
CA ALA A 108 10.59 -0.29 15.56
C ALA A 108 12.08 -0.55 15.76
N ALA A 109 12.89 0.45 15.46
CA ALA A 109 14.32 0.45 15.73
C ALA A 109 14.69 1.73 16.47
N ASP A 110 15.45 1.58 17.57
CA ASP A 110 16.03 2.71 18.25
C ASP A 110 17.19 3.26 17.41
N GLY A 111 17.23 4.58 17.22
CA GLY A 111 18.27 5.31 16.50
C GLY A 111 19.67 5.19 17.12
N HIS A 112 19.78 4.55 18.30
CA HIS A 112 21.03 4.35 19.03
C HIS A 112 21.78 3.03 18.73
N ARG A 113 21.33 2.21 17.77
CA ARG A 113 22.15 1.08 17.29
C ARG A 113 23.13 1.52 16.20
N GLY A 114 24.18 2.20 16.64
CA GLY A 114 25.31 2.62 15.82
C GLY A 114 26.48 3.14 16.67
N GLY A 115 26.90 2.37 17.68
CA GLY A 115 28.07 2.70 18.49
C GLY A 115 28.59 1.46 19.19
N SER A 116 29.43 0.71 18.48
CA SER A 116 30.37 -0.27 19.07
C SER A 116 31.75 0.34 19.07
#